data_AF-A0A2V1NYM6-F1
#
_entry.id   AF-A0A2V1NYM6-F1
#
_cell.length_a   1.000
_cell.length_b   1.000
_cell.length_c   1.000
_cell.angle_alpha   90.00
_cell.angle_beta   90.00
_cell.angle_gamma   90.00
#
_symmetry.space_group_name_H-M   'P 1'
#
loop_
_entity.id
_entity.type
_entity.pdbx_description
1 polymer ?
#
loop_
_entity_poly.entity_id
_entity_poly.type
_entity_poly.pdbx_seq_one_letter_code
_entity_poly.pdbx_strand_id
1 'polypeptide(L)'
;MVEFPEDGGAPVVRFTGEDSRERVFRFEELPLPGLHRDFAHALGVRIGPGGGRRTQRAASSQWQTIKRFLLLLDGLVEPPRRVEELRVRHLERYLMSRRQTCGEISARRNLQDLLRIVRVLPGQDQLDGAVADYAGQPGHGVDAQQAARPGYSDREFQAIMAAARSDVAEIRDRIMAGERLLGRFLAGDDSLTVAEREQGARLEAMAATGRVQVDYRGLAVGEYPAACYAQARQLFVVDPDLAPLLIYTAGLSGRDPETLKELPAEHRLLEECAVAVTLTKRRRGQGQLPYDGALERGWYGDDVWTLTPTWLRADRTSLRLDFAQVPQAYRDTAKLLFYALLTEDTPPGEEPITISSVRTYFTCVRHLLLWAQGAGAPWPS
;
A
#
# COMPACT_ATOMS: atom_id res chain seq x y z
N MET A 1 6.04 -24.71 12.61
CA MET A 1 6.37 -26.02 13.19
C MET A 1 7.89 -26.07 13.41
N VAL A 2 8.34 -26.50 14.59
CA VAL A 2 9.78 -26.66 14.88
C VAL A 2 10.10 -28.15 14.84
N GLU A 3 11.12 -28.52 14.09
CA GLU A 3 11.63 -29.88 14.01
C GLU A 3 13.00 -29.96 14.68
N PHE A 4 13.12 -30.90 15.61
CA PHE A 4 14.36 -31.24 16.28
C PHE A 4 14.79 -32.62 15.77
N PRO A 5 15.86 -32.74 14.99
CA PRO A 5 16.37 -34.03 14.53
C PRO A 5 16.73 -34.92 15.74
N GLU A 6 16.32 -36.19 15.73
CA GLU A 6 16.59 -37.14 16.81
C GLU A 6 18.10 -37.45 16.95
N ASP A 7 18.86 -37.31 15.85
CA ASP A 7 20.30 -37.56 15.79
C ASP A 7 21.18 -36.39 16.28
N GLY A 8 20.61 -35.40 16.96
CA GLY A 8 21.35 -34.22 17.45
C GLY A 8 21.73 -33.21 16.37
N GLY A 9 21.15 -33.31 15.17
CA GLY A 9 21.29 -32.33 14.09
C GLY A 9 20.70 -30.95 14.42
N ALA A 10 21.08 -29.93 13.65
CA ALA A 10 20.60 -28.58 13.88
C ALA A 10 19.09 -28.44 13.61
N PRO A 11 18.35 -27.70 14.46
CA PRO A 11 16.90 -27.58 14.34
C PRO A 11 16.45 -26.80 13.11
N VAL A 12 15.27 -27.14 12.61
CA VAL A 12 14.63 -26.46 11.48
C VAL A 12 13.29 -25.90 11.92
N VAL A 13 13.05 -24.62 11.63
CA VAL A 13 11.77 -23.97 11.91
C VAL A 13 11.05 -23.69 10.59
N ARG A 14 9.90 -24.34 10.38
CA ARG A 14 9.01 -24.07 9.25
C ARG A 14 7.93 -23.08 9.63
N PHE A 15 7.77 -22.07 8.78
CA PHE A 15 6.72 -21.07 8.85
C PHE A 15 5.80 -21.24 7.65
N THR A 16 4.49 -21.20 7.93
CA THR A 16 3.43 -21.09 6.92
C THR A 16 2.59 -19.90 7.34
N GLY A 17 2.55 -18.86 6.51
CA GLY A 17 1.77 -17.65 6.79
C GLY A 17 0.28 -17.84 6.52
N GLU A 18 -0.53 -16.90 7.00
CA GLU A 18 -1.97 -16.85 6.65
C GLU A 18 -2.17 -16.69 5.13
N ASP A 19 -1.17 -16.17 4.41
CA ASP A 19 -1.13 -16.03 2.95
C ASP A 19 -0.64 -17.30 2.22
N SER A 20 -0.58 -18.44 2.91
CA SER A 20 -0.04 -19.72 2.43
C SER A 20 1.42 -19.67 1.97
N ARG A 21 2.13 -18.55 2.21
CA ARG A 21 3.54 -18.46 1.90
C ARG A 21 4.34 -19.22 2.94
N GLU A 22 5.28 -20.00 2.46
CA GLU A 22 6.13 -20.81 3.30
C GLU A 22 7.55 -20.26 3.39
N ARG A 23 8.17 -20.50 4.53
CA ARG A 23 9.60 -20.25 4.72
C ARG A 23 10.18 -21.27 5.67
N VAL A 24 11.37 -21.75 5.34
CA VAL A 24 12.15 -22.66 6.17
C VAL A 24 13.36 -21.90 6.72
N PHE A 25 13.56 -21.95 8.03
CA PHE A 25 14.69 -21.37 8.73
C PHE A 25 15.57 -22.51 9.27
N ARG A 26 16.82 -22.59 8.78
CA ARG A 26 17.77 -23.68 9.09
C ARG A 26 18.84 -23.16 10.03
N PHE A 27 18.93 -23.69 11.25
CA PHE A 27 19.92 -23.25 12.22
C PHE A 27 21.33 -23.78 11.94
N GLU A 28 21.47 -24.82 11.12
CA GLU A 28 22.75 -25.41 10.71
C GLU A 28 23.75 -24.38 10.15
N GLU A 29 23.23 -23.33 9.50
CA GLU A 29 24.03 -22.27 8.89
C GLU A 29 24.52 -21.20 9.89
N LEU A 30 24.14 -21.31 11.17
CA LEU A 30 24.46 -20.33 12.20
C LEU A 30 25.58 -20.80 13.13
N PRO A 31 26.43 -19.88 13.63
CA PRO A 31 27.42 -20.23 14.64
C PRO A 31 26.75 -20.60 15.97
N LEU A 32 27.55 -21.09 16.92
CA LEU A 32 27.14 -21.42 18.29
C LEU A 32 26.04 -22.52 18.35
N PRO A 33 26.34 -23.77 17.93
CA PRO A 33 25.37 -24.87 17.89
C PRO A 33 24.69 -25.16 19.22
N GLY A 34 25.38 -24.92 20.34
CA GLY A 34 24.81 -25.10 21.69
C GLY A 34 23.64 -24.17 22.01
N LEU A 35 23.43 -23.09 21.24
CA LEU A 35 22.30 -22.17 21.38
C LEU A 35 21.15 -22.46 20.40
N HIS A 36 21.35 -23.33 19.41
CA HIS A 36 20.41 -23.48 18.30
C HIS A 36 19.04 -23.96 18.75
N ARG A 37 19.01 -24.95 19.66
CA ARG A 37 17.75 -25.56 20.14
C ARG A 37 16.85 -24.53 20.82
N ASP A 38 17.43 -23.69 21.68
CA ASP A 38 16.70 -22.72 22.48
C ASP A 38 16.17 -21.57 21.62
N PHE A 39 17.01 -21.06 20.72
CA PHE A 39 16.59 -20.00 19.78
C PHE A 39 15.62 -20.50 18.70
N ALA A 40 15.71 -21.77 18.28
CA ALA A 40 14.74 -22.39 17.39
C ALA A 40 13.38 -22.55 18.07
N HIS A 41 13.37 -22.97 19.34
CA HIS A 41 12.16 -23.01 20.15
C HIS A 41 11.53 -21.61 20.28
N ALA A 42 12.32 -20.62 20.70
CA ALA A 42 11.84 -19.24 20.85
C ALA A 42 11.31 -18.65 19.53
N LEU A 43 11.99 -18.91 18.41
CA LEU A 43 11.51 -18.51 17.09
C LEU A 43 10.17 -19.18 16.77
N GLY A 44 10.05 -20.48 17.04
CA GLY A 44 8.82 -21.26 16.87
C GLY A 44 7.64 -20.70 17.67
N VAL A 45 7.86 -20.32 18.93
CA VAL A 45 6.84 -19.68 19.77
C VAL A 45 6.39 -18.34 19.17
N ARG A 46 7.33 -17.55 18.64
CA ARG A 46 7.03 -16.21 18.11
C ARG A 46 6.30 -16.21 16.78
N ILE A 47 6.52 -17.23 15.94
CA ILE A 47 5.94 -17.33 14.58
C ILE A 47 4.89 -18.42 14.44
N GLY A 48 4.70 -19.25 15.47
CA GLY A 48 3.69 -20.30 15.50
C GLY A 48 2.27 -19.78 15.73
N PRO A 49 1.28 -20.68 15.85
CA PRO A 49 -0.15 -20.32 15.92
C PRO A 49 -0.52 -19.39 17.08
N GLY A 50 0.16 -19.52 18.23
CA GLY A 50 0.01 -18.64 19.39
C GLY A 50 0.88 -17.37 19.35
N GLY A 51 1.71 -17.22 18.31
CA GLY A 51 2.63 -16.10 18.13
C GLY A 51 1.99 -14.89 17.45
N GLY A 52 2.48 -13.70 17.77
CA GLY A 52 2.00 -12.44 17.19
C GLY A 52 2.49 -12.14 15.77
N ARG A 53 3.24 -13.04 15.12
CA ARG A 53 3.83 -12.80 13.78
C ARG A 53 3.23 -13.76 12.75
N ARG A 54 2.33 -13.23 11.90
CA ARG A 54 1.53 -14.04 10.95
C ARG A 54 1.92 -13.88 9.48
N THR A 55 2.94 -13.06 9.19
CA THR A 55 3.44 -12.83 7.83
C THR A 55 4.86 -13.34 7.67
N GLN A 56 5.20 -13.79 6.45
CA GLN A 56 6.54 -14.25 6.11
C GLN A 56 7.60 -13.17 6.37
N ARG A 57 7.29 -11.90 6.09
CA ARG A 57 8.19 -10.76 6.36
C ARG A 57 8.49 -10.60 7.85
N ALA A 58 7.47 -10.71 8.70
CA ALA A 58 7.65 -10.60 10.13
C ALA A 58 8.45 -11.79 10.70
N ALA A 59 8.17 -13.02 10.24
CA ALA A 59 8.95 -14.20 10.60
C ALA A 59 10.41 -14.06 10.16
N SER A 60 10.66 -13.60 8.93
CA SER A 60 11.99 -13.33 8.41
C SER A 60 12.73 -12.28 9.24
N SER A 61 12.03 -11.24 9.72
CA SER A 61 12.64 -10.23 10.58
C SER A 61 13.11 -10.82 11.91
N GLN A 62 12.35 -11.72 12.54
CA GLN A 62 12.77 -12.39 13.77
C GLN A 62 13.99 -13.28 13.54
N TRP A 63 13.98 -14.05 12.44
CA TRP A 63 15.14 -14.84 12.02
C TRP A 63 16.40 -13.99 11.83
N GLN A 64 16.29 -12.85 11.15
CA GLN A 64 17.43 -11.95 10.95
C GLN A 64 17.95 -11.37 12.26
N THR A 65 17.08 -11.09 13.23
CA THR A 65 17.50 -10.68 14.58
C THR A 65 18.32 -11.78 15.26
N ILE A 66 17.86 -13.03 15.23
CA ILE A 66 18.59 -14.18 15.80
C ILE A 66 19.94 -14.36 15.11
N LYS A 67 19.95 -14.44 13.77
CA LYS A 67 21.17 -14.62 12.97
C LYS A 67 22.22 -13.56 13.30
N ARG A 68 21.85 -12.28 13.34
CA ARG A 68 22.78 -11.19 13.68
C ARG A 68 23.28 -11.27 15.10
N PHE A 69 22.43 -11.66 16.04
CA PHE A 69 22.83 -11.79 17.43
C PHE A 69 23.84 -12.93 17.61
N LEU A 70 23.58 -14.12 17.05
CA LEU A 70 24.52 -15.24 17.12
C LEU A 70 25.85 -14.94 16.44
N LEU A 71 25.84 -14.29 15.27
CA LEU A 71 27.07 -13.84 14.60
C LEU A 71 27.86 -12.82 15.43
N LEU A 72 27.18 -11.93 16.16
CA LEU A 72 27.84 -10.98 17.06
C LEU A 72 28.49 -11.70 18.25
N LEU A 73 27.80 -12.68 18.83
CA LEU A 73 28.29 -13.46 19.96
C LEU A 73 29.51 -14.30 19.57
N ASP A 74 29.49 -14.90 18.39
CA ASP A 74 30.58 -15.72 17.86
C ASP A 74 31.90 -14.92 17.71
N GLY A 75 31.82 -13.62 17.43
CA GLY A 75 32.97 -12.73 17.36
C GLY A 75 33.55 -12.31 18.72
N LEU A 76 33.03 -12.81 19.85
CA LEU A 76 33.56 -12.53 21.18
C LEU A 76 34.78 -13.40 21.49
N VAL A 77 35.68 -12.90 22.33
CA VAL A 77 36.84 -13.66 22.83
C VAL A 77 36.38 -14.93 23.56
N GLU A 78 35.30 -14.82 24.31
CA GLU A 78 34.64 -15.94 25.00
C GLU A 78 33.14 -15.91 24.67
N PRO A 79 32.71 -16.61 23.61
CA PRO A 79 31.31 -16.64 23.22
C PRO A 79 30.50 -17.54 24.18
N PRO A 80 29.26 -17.15 24.57
CA PRO A 80 28.39 -18.02 25.34
C PRO A 80 28.01 -19.25 24.50
N ARG A 81 28.25 -20.43 25.04
CA ARG A 81 27.97 -21.71 24.36
C ARG A 81 26.57 -22.21 24.64
N ARG A 82 25.96 -21.74 25.73
CA ARG A 82 24.62 -22.14 26.19
C ARG A 82 23.85 -20.94 26.72
N VAL A 83 22.53 -21.06 26.85
CA VAL A 83 21.66 -19.95 27.25
C VAL A 83 21.95 -19.46 28.67
N GLU A 84 22.40 -20.34 29.57
CA GLU A 84 22.73 -20.00 30.96
C GLU A 84 23.98 -19.10 31.05
N GLU A 85 24.78 -19.03 29.98
CA GLU A 85 25.96 -18.17 29.87
C GLU A 85 25.65 -16.79 29.27
N LEU A 86 24.39 -16.54 28.86
CA LEU A 86 23.98 -15.22 28.41
C LEU A 86 24.03 -14.23 29.59
N ARG A 87 24.50 -13.01 29.30
CA ARG A 87 24.65 -11.92 30.26
C ARG A 87 24.11 -10.63 29.66
N VAL A 88 23.71 -9.67 30.49
CA VAL A 88 23.19 -8.36 30.05
C VAL A 88 24.14 -7.66 29.09
N ARG A 89 25.45 -7.73 29.35
CA ARG A 89 26.51 -7.19 28.47
C ARG A 89 26.43 -7.67 27.02
N HIS A 90 25.91 -8.88 26.76
CA HIS A 90 25.73 -9.40 25.41
C HIS A 90 24.59 -8.68 24.67
N LEU A 91 23.50 -8.38 25.38
CA LEU A 91 22.36 -7.64 24.84
C LEU A 91 22.71 -6.17 24.59
N GLU A 92 23.47 -5.56 25.50
CA GLU A 92 23.97 -4.19 25.34
C GLU A 92 24.96 -4.08 24.19
N ARG A 93 25.87 -5.05 24.05
CA ARG A 93 26.79 -5.11 22.91
C ARG A 93 26.04 -5.27 21.58
N TYR A 94 24.93 -6.01 21.56
CA TYR A 94 24.04 -6.06 20.40
C TYR A 94 23.44 -4.70 20.07
N LEU A 95 22.93 -3.96 21.06
CA LEU A 95 22.45 -2.59 20.84
C LEU A 95 23.56 -1.68 20.27
N MET A 96 24.77 -1.74 20.82
CA MET A 96 25.91 -0.94 20.34
C MET A 96 26.26 -1.27 18.88
N SER A 97 26.32 -2.56 18.53
CA SER A 97 26.56 -2.99 17.14
C SER A 97 25.47 -2.50 16.18
N ARG A 98 24.20 -2.50 16.62
CA ARG A 98 23.10 -1.95 15.80
C ARG A 98 23.21 -0.44 15.62
N ARG A 99 23.62 0.31 16.63
CA ARG A 99 23.85 1.77 16.54
C ARG A 99 24.93 2.15 15.53
N GLN A 100 25.93 1.29 15.33
CA GLN A 100 26.98 1.51 14.32
C GLN A 100 26.49 1.36 12.89
N THR A 101 25.40 0.61 12.65
CA THR A 101 24.95 0.23 11.31
C THR A 101 23.59 0.82 10.92
N CYS A 102 22.84 1.38 11.87
CA CYS A 102 21.56 2.02 11.62
C CYS A 102 21.23 3.09 12.67
N GLY A 103 20.28 3.97 12.36
CA GLY A 103 19.85 5.03 13.28
C GLY A 103 19.28 4.51 14.61
N GLU A 104 19.34 5.36 15.64
CA GLU A 104 19.00 5.05 17.05
C GLU A 104 17.65 4.35 17.23
N ILE A 105 16.60 4.86 16.56
CA ILE A 105 15.24 4.30 16.61
C ILE A 105 15.24 2.85 16.10
N SER A 106 15.92 2.59 14.98
CA SER A 106 16.02 1.26 14.40
C SER A 106 16.86 0.33 15.28
N ALA A 107 17.93 0.84 15.89
CA ALA A 107 18.76 0.08 16.82
C ALA A 107 17.97 -0.38 18.05
N ARG A 108 17.20 0.52 18.68
CA ARG A 108 16.32 0.18 19.81
C ARG A 108 15.23 -0.80 19.42
N ARG A 109 14.61 -0.64 18.25
CA ARG A 109 13.60 -1.60 17.75
C ARG A 109 14.19 -3.00 17.57
N ASN A 110 15.40 -3.11 17.02
CA ASN A 110 16.11 -4.38 16.89
C ASN A 110 16.38 -5.01 18.26
N LEU A 111 16.79 -4.23 19.26
CA LEU A 111 16.96 -4.70 20.63
C LEU A 111 15.62 -5.19 21.20
N GLN A 112 14.54 -4.41 21.08
CA GLN A 112 13.21 -4.79 21.57
C GLN A 112 12.74 -6.11 20.96
N ASP A 113 12.96 -6.33 19.66
CA ASP A 113 12.63 -7.60 19.02
C ASP A 113 13.47 -8.76 19.57
N LEU A 114 14.77 -8.54 19.85
CA LEU A 114 15.65 -9.53 20.49
C LEU A 114 15.18 -9.85 21.92
N LEU A 115 14.86 -8.84 22.74
CA LEU A 115 14.38 -9.06 24.11
C LEU A 115 13.09 -9.88 24.14
N ARG A 116 12.18 -9.64 23.19
CA ARG A 116 10.96 -10.46 23.04
C ARG A 116 11.26 -11.92 22.64
N ILE A 117 12.41 -12.21 22.04
CA ILE A 117 12.86 -13.60 21.78
C ILE A 117 13.43 -14.18 23.06
N VAL A 118 14.28 -13.42 23.77
CA VAL A 118 14.89 -13.84 25.05
C VAL A 118 13.83 -14.22 26.09
N ARG A 119 12.74 -13.44 26.21
CA ARG A 119 11.62 -13.71 27.14
C ARG A 119 10.89 -15.04 26.91
N VAL A 120 11.06 -15.66 25.74
CA VAL A 120 10.40 -16.93 25.39
C VAL A 120 11.41 -18.04 25.09
N LEU A 121 12.68 -17.85 25.46
CA LEU A 121 13.65 -18.94 25.49
C LEU A 121 13.16 -20.02 26.48
N PRO A 122 13.33 -21.31 26.17
CA PRO A 122 13.09 -22.37 27.15
C PRO A 122 14.08 -22.23 28.32
N GLY A 123 13.72 -22.74 29.50
CA GLY A 123 14.59 -22.70 30.68
C GLY A 123 14.83 -21.28 31.22
N GLN A 124 13.78 -20.44 31.31
CA GLN A 124 13.89 -19.09 31.87
C GLN A 124 14.48 -19.07 33.29
N ASP A 125 14.26 -20.14 34.04
CA ASP A 125 14.83 -20.42 35.37
C ASP A 125 16.35 -20.65 35.36
N GLN A 126 16.90 -21.03 34.20
CA GLN A 126 18.34 -21.29 34.01
C GLN A 126 19.07 -20.07 33.44
N LEU A 127 18.33 -19.06 32.96
CA LEU A 127 18.91 -17.79 32.57
C LEU A 127 19.43 -17.06 33.81
N ASP A 128 20.52 -16.33 33.64
CA ASP A 128 20.96 -15.35 34.64
C ASP A 128 19.79 -14.39 34.94
N GLY A 129 19.42 -14.28 36.22
CA GLY A 129 18.28 -13.46 36.65
C GLY A 129 18.37 -12.01 36.17
N ALA A 130 19.58 -11.45 36.05
CA ALA A 130 19.77 -10.11 35.53
C ALA A 130 19.39 -10.00 34.04
N VAL A 131 19.53 -11.07 33.26
CA VAL A 131 19.11 -11.11 31.85
C VAL A 131 17.59 -11.18 31.74
N ALA A 132 16.93 -11.98 32.57
CA ALA A 132 15.48 -12.06 32.62
C ALA A 132 14.87 -10.70 33.03
N ASP A 133 15.43 -10.07 34.07
CA ASP A 133 15.02 -8.75 34.54
C ASP A 133 15.23 -7.68 33.48
N TYR A 134 16.43 -7.62 32.89
CA TYR A 134 16.73 -6.68 31.80
C TYR A 134 15.79 -6.88 30.62
N ALA A 135 15.53 -8.13 30.23
CA ALA A 135 14.59 -8.41 29.17
C ALA A 135 13.18 -7.95 29.55
N GLY A 136 12.76 -8.06 30.80
CA GLY A 136 11.45 -7.68 31.34
C GLY A 136 11.23 -6.17 31.52
N GLN A 137 12.30 -5.38 31.68
CA GLN A 137 12.23 -3.96 32.01
C GLN A 137 11.38 -3.13 31.01
N PRO A 138 10.46 -2.28 31.51
CA PRO A 138 9.82 -1.24 30.72
C PRO A 138 10.86 -0.22 30.23
N GLY A 139 10.68 0.34 29.02
CA GLY A 139 11.53 1.43 28.51
C GLY A 139 12.48 1.05 27.36
N HIS A 140 12.63 -0.24 27.04
CA HIS A 140 13.33 -0.66 25.81
C HIS A 140 12.50 -0.45 24.53
N GLY A 141 11.20 -0.16 24.68
CA GLY A 141 10.29 0.07 23.57
C GLY A 141 10.52 1.42 22.89
N VAL A 142 10.44 1.42 21.57
CA VAL A 142 10.38 2.65 20.76
C VAL A 142 8.94 3.16 20.59
N ASP A 143 8.01 2.56 21.35
CA ASP A 143 6.58 2.87 21.36
C ASP A 143 6.26 4.15 22.15
N ALA A 144 7.23 5.05 22.29
CA ALA A 144 6.92 6.46 22.48
C ALA A 144 6.31 6.92 21.15
N GLN A 145 4.98 6.74 21.06
CA GLN A 145 4.03 7.33 20.12
C GLN A 145 4.75 8.31 19.20
N GLN A 146 5.30 7.79 18.08
CA GLN A 146 5.93 8.64 17.09
C GLN A 146 4.88 9.69 16.78
N ALA A 147 5.17 10.96 17.06
CA ALA A 147 4.34 12.06 16.60
C ALA A 147 4.11 11.77 15.11
N ALA A 148 2.86 11.48 14.75
CA ALA A 148 2.51 11.15 13.38
C ALA A 148 3.14 12.25 12.54
N ARG A 149 4.00 11.88 11.59
CA ARG A 149 4.56 12.88 10.68
C ARG A 149 3.35 13.63 10.13
N PRO A 150 3.28 14.96 10.27
CA PRO A 150 2.12 15.69 9.81
C PRO A 150 1.91 15.34 8.34
N GLY A 151 0.67 15.00 7.99
CA GLY A 151 0.29 14.80 6.60
C GLY A 151 0.49 16.10 5.80
N TYR A 152 0.26 16.04 4.50
CA TYR A 152 0.27 17.26 3.70
C TYR A 152 -0.81 18.22 4.20
N SER A 153 -0.46 19.50 4.34
CA SER A 153 -1.44 20.56 4.59
C SER A 153 -2.46 20.63 3.45
N ASP A 154 -3.59 21.32 3.67
CA ASP A 154 -4.62 21.51 2.65
C ASP A 154 -4.06 22.08 1.35
N ARG A 155 -3.18 23.07 1.47
CA ARG A 155 -2.54 23.72 0.33
C ARG A 155 -1.60 22.77 -0.41
N GLU A 156 -0.77 22.01 0.32
CA GLU A 156 0.15 21.05 -0.28
C GLU A 156 -0.59 19.90 -0.95
N PHE A 157 -1.62 19.37 -0.29
CA PHE A 157 -2.45 18.31 -0.86
C PHE A 157 -3.14 18.80 -2.13
N GLN A 158 -3.74 20.00 -2.11
CA GLN A 158 -4.38 20.55 -3.31
C GLN A 158 -3.38 20.80 -4.44
N ALA A 159 -2.19 21.31 -4.15
CA ALA A 159 -1.14 21.48 -5.15
C ALA A 159 -0.69 20.14 -5.76
N ILE A 160 -0.54 19.10 -4.93
CA ILE A 160 -0.20 17.74 -5.39
C ILE A 160 -1.32 17.16 -6.25
N MET A 161 -2.59 17.30 -5.82
CA MET A 161 -3.74 16.80 -6.57
C MET A 161 -3.93 17.52 -7.89
N ALA A 162 -3.72 18.84 -7.94
CA ALA A 162 -3.78 19.62 -9.16
C ALA A 162 -2.68 19.20 -10.16
N ALA A 163 -1.45 19.02 -9.68
CA ALA A 163 -0.35 18.53 -10.51
C ALA A 163 -0.64 17.12 -11.05
N ALA A 164 -1.04 16.20 -10.17
CA ALA A 164 -1.38 14.83 -10.58
C ALA A 164 -2.57 14.79 -11.57
N ARG A 165 -3.59 15.63 -11.38
CA ARG A 165 -4.73 15.76 -12.32
C ARG A 165 -4.26 16.26 -13.68
N SER A 166 -3.39 17.28 -13.70
CA SER A 166 -2.81 17.81 -14.93
C SER A 166 -2.02 16.73 -15.69
N ASP A 167 -1.17 15.99 -14.99
CA ASP A 167 -0.37 14.93 -15.59
C ASP A 167 -1.25 13.79 -16.11
N VAL A 168 -2.28 13.38 -15.37
CA VAL A 168 -3.25 12.35 -15.80
C VAL A 168 -4.04 12.81 -17.02
N ALA A 169 -4.44 14.09 -17.09
CA ALA A 169 -5.09 14.65 -18.26
C ALA A 169 -4.17 14.62 -19.49
N GLU A 170 -2.89 14.98 -19.34
CA GLU A 170 -1.91 14.89 -20.43
C GLU A 170 -1.73 13.44 -20.90
N ILE A 171 -1.65 12.48 -19.99
CA ILE A 171 -1.55 11.04 -20.31
C ILE A 171 -2.78 10.58 -21.10
N ARG A 172 -3.98 10.91 -20.63
CA ARG A 172 -5.23 10.58 -21.29
C ARG A 172 -5.27 11.18 -22.70
N ASP A 173 -5.03 12.48 -22.81
CA ASP A 173 -5.16 13.21 -24.07
C ASP A 173 -4.14 12.71 -25.11
N ARG A 174 -2.93 12.38 -24.65
CA ARG A 174 -1.88 11.74 -25.47
C ARG A 174 -2.32 10.39 -26.03
N ILE A 175 -2.88 9.51 -25.19
CA ILE A 175 -3.34 8.18 -25.61
C ILE A 175 -4.53 8.32 -26.57
N MET A 176 -5.52 9.16 -26.22
CA MET A 176 -6.67 9.42 -27.07
C MET A 176 -6.27 9.99 -28.44
N ALA A 177 -5.25 10.85 -28.51
CA ALA A 177 -4.74 11.36 -29.78
C ALA A 177 -4.15 10.23 -30.65
N GLY A 178 -3.38 9.32 -30.05
CA GLY A 178 -2.85 8.13 -30.74
C GLY A 178 -3.95 7.19 -31.22
N GLU A 179 -4.94 6.90 -30.38
CA GLU A 179 -6.09 6.05 -30.73
C GLU A 179 -6.94 6.66 -31.85
N ARG A 180 -7.18 7.98 -31.82
CA ARG A 180 -7.90 8.67 -32.90
C ARG A 180 -7.15 8.61 -34.22
N LEU A 181 -5.83 8.83 -34.22
CA LEU A 181 -5.02 8.73 -35.43
C LEU A 181 -5.06 7.31 -36.00
N LEU A 182 -4.90 6.30 -35.14
CA LEU A 182 -5.00 4.89 -35.54
C LEU A 182 -6.38 4.57 -36.10
N GLY A 183 -7.46 5.03 -35.46
CA GLY A 183 -8.83 4.85 -35.94
C GLY A 183 -9.08 5.47 -37.31
N ARG A 184 -8.61 6.70 -37.55
CA ARG A 184 -8.70 7.38 -38.86
C ARG A 184 -7.90 6.63 -39.94
N PHE A 185 -6.71 6.16 -39.59
CA PHE A 185 -5.86 5.39 -40.50
C PHE A 185 -6.53 4.07 -40.92
N LEU A 186 -7.06 3.31 -39.95
CA LEU A 186 -7.77 2.06 -40.21
C LEU A 186 -9.08 2.26 -40.99
N ALA A 187 -9.72 3.42 -40.85
CA ALA A 187 -10.91 3.80 -41.62
C ALA A 187 -10.60 4.23 -43.06
N GLY A 188 -9.32 4.35 -43.44
CA GLY A 188 -8.92 4.79 -44.77
C GLY A 188 -9.23 6.27 -45.04
N ASP A 189 -9.08 7.14 -44.04
CA ASP A 189 -9.34 8.58 -44.18
C ASP A 189 -8.34 9.24 -45.15
N ASP A 190 -8.82 9.58 -46.36
CA ASP A 190 -8.04 10.23 -47.42
C ASP A 190 -7.55 11.64 -47.03
N SER A 191 -8.10 12.23 -45.97
CA SER A 191 -7.68 13.53 -45.45
C SER A 191 -6.37 13.46 -44.64
N LEU A 192 -5.84 12.26 -44.37
CA LEU A 192 -4.58 12.08 -43.65
C LEU A 192 -3.40 12.55 -44.51
N THR A 193 -2.56 13.39 -43.93
CA THR A 193 -1.27 13.77 -44.49
C THR A 193 -0.35 12.55 -44.65
N VAL A 194 0.70 12.68 -45.46
CA VAL A 194 1.69 11.61 -45.65
C VAL A 194 2.32 11.20 -44.31
N ALA A 195 2.68 12.17 -43.48
CA ALA A 195 3.26 11.93 -42.16
C ALA A 195 2.29 11.22 -41.21
N GLU A 196 1.00 11.61 -41.21
CA GLU A 196 -0.03 10.93 -40.41
C GLU A 196 -0.26 9.49 -40.88
N ARG A 197 -0.20 9.23 -42.19
CA ARG A 197 -0.31 7.87 -42.74
C ARG A 197 0.87 6.99 -42.33
N GLU A 198 2.09 7.51 -42.42
CA GLU A 198 3.29 6.80 -41.96
C GLU A 198 3.23 6.51 -40.46
N GLN A 199 2.78 7.49 -39.66
CA GLN A 199 2.63 7.31 -38.23
C GLN A 199 1.51 6.33 -37.90
N GLY A 200 0.37 6.40 -38.58
CA GLY A 200 -0.75 5.46 -38.47
C GLY A 200 -0.33 4.02 -38.73
N ALA A 201 0.47 3.78 -39.78
CA ALA A 201 1.03 2.46 -40.09
C ALA A 201 1.94 1.92 -38.96
N ARG A 202 2.76 2.79 -38.33
CA ARG A 202 3.58 2.40 -37.17
C ARG A 202 2.73 2.07 -35.95
N LEU A 203 1.67 2.84 -35.71
CA LEU A 203 0.72 2.60 -34.62
C LEU A 203 -0.03 1.28 -34.80
N GLU A 204 -0.48 0.97 -36.02
CA GLU A 204 -1.12 -0.29 -36.37
C GLU A 204 -0.18 -1.48 -36.12
N ALA A 205 1.06 -1.42 -36.63
CA ALA A 205 2.05 -2.46 -36.42
C ALA A 205 2.37 -2.67 -34.93
N MET A 206 2.45 -1.58 -34.16
CA MET A 206 2.69 -1.61 -32.73
C MET A 206 1.52 -2.21 -31.95
N ALA A 207 0.28 -1.84 -32.29
CA ALA A 207 -0.93 -2.39 -31.66
C ALA A 207 -1.10 -3.89 -31.96
N ALA A 208 -0.79 -4.32 -33.19
CA ALA A 208 -0.91 -5.71 -33.60
C ALA A 208 0.16 -6.63 -32.98
N THR A 209 1.38 -6.14 -32.81
CA THR A 209 2.53 -6.98 -32.41
C THR A 209 3.00 -6.77 -30.97
N GLY A 210 2.59 -5.67 -30.33
CA GLY A 210 3.13 -5.22 -29.04
C GLY A 210 4.60 -4.78 -29.12
N ARG A 211 5.18 -4.65 -30.33
CA ARG A 211 6.57 -4.26 -30.53
C ARG A 211 6.65 -2.83 -31.04
N VAL A 212 7.53 -2.05 -30.43
CA VAL A 212 7.81 -0.68 -30.86
C VAL A 212 8.78 -0.71 -32.04
N GLN A 213 8.37 -0.15 -33.17
CA GLN A 213 9.21 0.01 -34.34
C GLN A 213 9.61 1.47 -34.51
N VAL A 214 10.92 1.73 -34.45
CA VAL A 214 11.51 3.05 -34.68
C VAL A 214 12.59 2.92 -35.74
N ASP A 215 12.56 3.80 -36.73
CA ASP A 215 13.67 3.90 -37.67
C ASP A 215 14.88 4.50 -36.93
N TYR A 216 15.95 3.71 -36.84
CA TYR A 216 17.19 4.11 -36.19
C TYR A 216 18.11 4.89 -37.14
N ARG A 217 17.79 4.95 -38.44
CA ARG A 217 18.59 5.66 -39.44
C ARG A 217 18.46 7.17 -39.21
N GLY A 218 19.58 7.81 -38.87
CA GLY A 218 19.63 9.24 -38.61
C GLY A 218 19.47 9.64 -37.15
N LEU A 219 19.26 8.69 -36.23
CA LEU A 219 19.33 8.95 -34.79
C LEU A 219 20.79 9.04 -34.32
N ALA A 220 21.07 9.97 -33.41
CA ALA A 220 22.37 10.01 -32.75
C ALA A 220 22.53 8.83 -31.78
N VAL A 221 23.79 8.51 -31.45
CA VAL A 221 24.09 7.45 -30.48
C VAL A 221 23.44 7.78 -29.14
N GLY A 222 22.59 6.88 -28.64
CA GLY A 222 21.87 7.04 -27.37
C GLY A 222 20.44 7.58 -27.48
N GLU A 223 19.99 8.02 -28.66
CA GLU A 223 18.62 8.54 -28.84
C GLU A 223 17.58 7.45 -29.11
N TYR A 224 18.01 6.25 -29.53
CA TYR A 224 17.12 5.14 -29.86
C TYR A 224 16.15 4.75 -28.72
N PRO A 225 16.57 4.64 -27.44
CA PRO A 225 15.65 4.36 -26.34
C PRO A 225 14.59 5.45 -26.14
N ALA A 226 14.98 6.73 -26.29
CA ALA A 226 14.06 7.85 -26.16
C ALA A 226 13.03 7.87 -27.29
N ALA A 227 13.46 7.57 -28.51
CA ALA A 227 12.57 7.44 -29.67
C ALA A 227 11.60 6.25 -29.54
N CYS A 228 12.08 5.10 -29.03
CA CYS A 228 11.20 3.96 -28.71
C CYS A 228 10.16 4.34 -27.66
N TYR A 229 10.59 5.02 -26.61
CA TYR A 229 9.70 5.50 -25.57
C TYR A 229 8.65 6.49 -26.10
N ALA A 230 9.06 7.44 -26.95
CA ALA A 230 8.18 8.40 -27.60
C ALA A 230 7.16 7.76 -28.53
N GLN A 231 7.52 6.65 -29.19
CA GLN A 231 6.59 5.87 -30.00
C GLN A 231 5.61 5.07 -29.13
N ALA A 232 6.11 4.38 -28.08
CA ALA A 232 5.29 3.54 -27.20
C ALA A 232 4.21 4.34 -26.46
N ARG A 233 4.56 5.53 -25.94
CA ARG A 233 3.65 6.37 -25.13
C ARG A 233 2.41 6.85 -25.89
N GLN A 234 2.36 6.71 -27.22
CA GLN A 234 1.22 7.13 -28.02
C GLN A 234 0.00 6.22 -27.85
N LEU A 235 0.20 4.92 -27.55
CA LEU A 235 -0.92 3.98 -27.31
C LEU A 235 -0.87 3.32 -25.93
N PHE A 236 0.26 3.39 -25.23
CA PHE A 236 0.43 2.68 -23.97
C PHE A 236 0.75 3.63 -22.82
N VAL A 237 0.33 3.20 -21.63
CA VAL A 237 0.84 3.71 -20.37
C VAL A 237 2.27 3.20 -20.19
N VAL A 238 3.18 4.09 -19.80
CA VAL A 238 4.60 3.82 -19.61
C VAL A 238 5.04 4.12 -18.17
N ASP A 239 6.20 3.62 -17.73
CA ASP A 239 6.62 3.70 -16.31
C ASP A 239 6.50 5.10 -15.68
N PRO A 240 6.87 6.21 -16.36
CA PRO A 240 6.71 7.56 -15.81
C PRO A 240 5.26 8.00 -15.60
N ASP A 241 4.30 7.42 -16.31
CA ASP A 241 2.88 7.71 -16.14
C ASP A 241 2.32 7.10 -14.84
N LEU A 242 3.00 6.08 -14.28
CA LEU A 242 2.48 5.35 -13.12
C LEU A 242 2.38 6.23 -11.88
N ALA A 243 3.35 7.12 -11.66
CA ALA A 243 3.36 7.99 -10.49
C ALA A 243 2.15 8.93 -10.42
N PRO A 244 1.84 9.75 -11.44
CA PRO A 244 0.66 10.61 -11.41
C PRO A 244 -0.64 9.82 -11.34
N LEU A 245 -0.76 8.69 -12.06
CA LEU A 245 -1.94 7.83 -11.99
C LEU A 245 -2.18 7.28 -10.58
N LEU A 246 -1.14 6.79 -9.90
CA LEU A 246 -1.24 6.26 -8.54
C LEU A 246 -1.50 7.35 -7.50
N ILE A 247 -0.84 8.51 -7.63
CA ILE A 247 -1.05 9.66 -6.72
C ILE A 247 -2.49 10.15 -6.84
N TYR A 248 -2.97 10.34 -8.07
CA TYR A 248 -4.33 10.80 -8.33
C TYR A 248 -5.36 9.79 -7.81
N THR A 249 -5.16 8.50 -8.09
CA THR A 249 -6.04 7.42 -7.59
C THR A 249 -6.03 7.33 -6.06
N ALA A 250 -4.86 7.43 -5.41
CA ALA A 250 -4.75 7.45 -3.95
C ALA A 250 -5.45 8.67 -3.34
N GLY A 251 -5.30 9.83 -3.99
CA GLY A 251 -5.90 11.08 -3.60
C GLY A 251 -7.42 11.12 -3.74
N LEU A 252 -7.97 10.54 -4.80
CA LEU A 252 -9.41 10.44 -5.01
C LEU A 252 -10.07 9.39 -4.12
N SER A 253 -9.47 8.20 -4.06
CA SER A 253 -10.08 7.05 -3.39
C SER A 253 -9.83 6.99 -1.88
N GLY A 254 -8.86 7.76 -1.39
CA GLY A 254 -8.35 7.70 -0.03
C GLY A 254 -7.73 6.34 0.37
N ARG A 255 -7.46 5.46 -0.60
CA ARG A 255 -6.95 4.11 -0.34
C ARG A 255 -5.45 4.12 -0.04
N ASP A 256 -5.06 3.16 0.78
CA ASP A 256 -3.66 2.90 1.08
C ASP A 256 -2.90 2.43 -0.17
N PRO A 257 -1.66 2.89 -0.41
CA PRO A 257 -0.87 2.50 -1.57
C PRO A 257 -0.68 0.97 -1.73
N GLU A 258 -0.65 0.20 -0.66
CA GLU A 258 -0.56 -1.28 -0.75
C GLU A 258 -1.87 -1.90 -1.26
N THR A 259 -3.00 -1.23 -1.06
CA THR A 259 -4.28 -1.64 -1.66
C THR A 259 -4.27 -1.35 -3.16
N LEU A 260 -3.73 -0.21 -3.57
CA LEU A 260 -3.65 0.18 -4.98
C LEU A 260 -2.74 -0.74 -5.81
N LYS A 261 -1.67 -1.28 -5.21
CA LYS A 261 -0.77 -2.24 -5.87
C LYS A 261 -1.41 -3.59 -6.17
N GLU A 262 -2.49 -3.92 -5.48
CA GLU A 262 -3.16 -5.21 -5.59
C GLU A 262 -4.47 -5.10 -6.39
N LEU A 263 -4.68 -3.99 -7.10
CA LEU A 263 -5.83 -3.79 -7.97
C LEU A 263 -5.77 -4.78 -9.14
N PRO A 264 -6.83 -5.57 -9.38
CA PRO A 264 -6.88 -6.43 -10.55
C PRO A 264 -7.08 -5.60 -11.82
N ALA A 265 -6.57 -6.10 -12.95
CA ALA A 265 -6.87 -5.53 -14.27
C ALA A 265 -8.35 -5.75 -14.66
N GLU A 266 -8.98 -6.80 -14.15
CA GLU A 266 -10.40 -7.08 -14.33
C GLU A 266 -11.25 -6.03 -13.64
N HIS A 267 -12.01 -5.28 -14.45
CA HIS A 267 -12.89 -4.22 -13.99
C HIS A 267 -14.21 -4.24 -14.76
N ARG A 268 -15.25 -3.64 -14.16
CA ARG A 268 -16.54 -3.37 -14.76
C ARG A 268 -16.75 -1.88 -14.79
N LEU A 269 -17.02 -1.31 -15.96
CA LEU A 269 -17.44 0.08 -16.04
C LEU A 269 -18.90 0.25 -15.57
N LEU A 270 -19.16 1.28 -14.77
CA LEU A 270 -20.50 1.70 -14.35
C LEU A 270 -20.78 3.06 -14.98
N GLU A 271 -21.87 3.14 -15.75
CA GLU A 271 -22.40 4.39 -16.33
C GLU A 271 -21.33 5.25 -17.04
N GLU A 272 -20.32 4.61 -17.65
CA GLU A 272 -19.16 5.19 -18.36
C GLU A 272 -18.26 6.13 -17.54
N CYS A 273 -18.66 6.51 -16.34
CA CYS A 273 -17.96 7.48 -15.51
C CYS A 273 -17.14 6.84 -14.38
N ALA A 274 -17.24 5.51 -14.26
CA ALA A 274 -16.73 4.80 -13.10
C ALA A 274 -16.17 3.40 -13.52
N VAL A 275 -14.96 3.05 -13.05
CA VAL A 275 -14.34 1.70 -12.94
C VAL A 275 -14.57 0.90 -11.61
N ALA A 276 -15.40 -0.15 -11.65
CA ALA A 276 -15.59 -1.08 -10.54
C ALA A 276 -14.63 -2.28 -10.56
N VAL A 277 -13.92 -2.55 -9.47
CA VAL A 277 -13.03 -3.72 -9.32
C VAL A 277 -13.20 -4.42 -7.98
N THR A 278 -12.93 -5.72 -7.95
CA THR A 278 -13.06 -6.51 -6.73
C THR A 278 -11.72 -6.58 -5.99
N LEU A 279 -11.67 -6.04 -4.77
CA LEU A 279 -10.47 -6.07 -3.94
C LEU A 279 -10.35 -7.36 -3.14
N THR A 280 -9.21 -8.03 -3.21
CA THR A 280 -8.86 -9.07 -2.25
C THR A 280 -8.05 -8.47 -1.09
N LYS A 281 -8.73 -8.08 0.01
CA LYS A 281 -8.05 -7.51 1.19
C LYS A 281 -7.43 -8.61 2.06
N ARG A 282 -6.11 -8.80 1.96
CA ARG A 282 -5.37 -9.89 2.65
C ARG A 282 -5.08 -9.71 4.16
N ARG A 283 -5.63 -8.70 4.85
CA ARG A 283 -5.19 -8.28 6.22
C ARG A 283 -6.25 -8.29 7.34
N ARG A 284 -7.35 -9.05 7.26
CA ARG A 284 -8.20 -9.28 8.45
C ARG A 284 -8.31 -10.77 8.75
N GLY A 285 -7.82 -11.16 9.93
CA GLY A 285 -7.98 -12.51 10.47
C GLY A 285 -9.45 -12.88 10.66
N GLN A 286 -9.68 -14.19 10.85
CA GLN A 286 -10.96 -14.89 10.97
C GLN A 286 -12.16 -14.01 11.33
N GLY A 287 -12.96 -13.80 10.29
CA GLY A 287 -14.20 -13.04 10.28
C GLY A 287 -14.61 -12.96 8.83
N GLN A 288 -14.91 -14.12 8.24
CA GLN A 288 -15.37 -14.26 6.87
C GLN A 288 -16.80 -13.71 6.79
N LEU A 289 -16.92 -12.39 6.84
CA LEU A 289 -18.02 -11.66 6.25
C LEU A 289 -17.51 -11.16 4.90
N PRO A 290 -18.21 -11.41 3.78
CA PRO A 290 -17.82 -10.86 2.50
C PRO A 290 -17.74 -9.34 2.64
N TYR A 291 -16.53 -8.81 2.47
CA TYR A 291 -16.34 -7.39 2.33
C TYR A 291 -16.67 -7.09 0.86
N ASP A 292 -17.89 -6.66 0.58
CA ASP A 292 -18.23 -5.94 -0.66
C ASP A 292 -17.54 -4.57 -0.60
N GLY A 293 -16.22 -4.59 -0.77
CA GLY A 293 -15.38 -3.41 -0.87
C GLY A 293 -14.95 -3.27 -2.31
N ALA A 294 -15.93 -3.08 -3.20
CA ALA A 294 -15.64 -2.83 -4.59
C ALA A 294 -14.91 -1.49 -4.72
N LEU A 295 -14.04 -1.39 -5.72
CA LEU A 295 -13.96 -0.12 -6.42
C LEU A 295 -15.36 0.09 -7.00
N GLU A 296 -15.90 1.24 -6.68
CA GLU A 296 -17.11 1.86 -7.21
C GLU A 296 -18.48 1.20 -7.11
N ARG A 297 -18.60 -0.07 -6.71
CA ARG A 297 -19.81 -0.47 -6.00
C ARG A 297 -19.65 -0.14 -4.52
N GLY A 298 -20.34 0.92 -4.08
CA GLY A 298 -20.51 1.21 -2.65
C GLY A 298 -20.62 2.68 -2.29
N TRP A 299 -20.64 3.60 -3.26
CA TRP A 299 -20.96 5.00 -2.97
C TRP A 299 -22.29 5.32 -3.63
N TYR A 300 -22.37 5.37 -4.96
CA TYR A 300 -23.60 5.78 -5.61
C TYR A 300 -24.83 4.92 -5.23
N GLY A 301 -24.69 3.60 -5.18
CA GLY A 301 -25.77 2.68 -4.75
C GLY A 301 -26.10 2.75 -3.25
N ASP A 302 -25.19 3.23 -2.41
CA ASP A 302 -25.33 3.20 -0.96
C ASP A 302 -25.94 4.51 -0.45
N ASP A 303 -26.79 4.39 0.57
CA ASP A 303 -27.37 5.55 1.25
C ASP A 303 -26.41 6.16 2.28
N VAL A 304 -25.22 5.58 2.49
CA VAL A 304 -24.24 6.09 3.47
C VAL A 304 -22.84 6.13 2.88
N TRP A 305 -22.30 7.33 2.70
CA TRP A 305 -20.97 7.56 2.12
C TRP A 305 -19.98 7.92 3.24
N THR A 306 -18.88 7.17 3.36
CA THR A 306 -17.83 7.43 4.36
C THR A 306 -16.57 7.99 3.70
N LEU A 307 -16.49 9.32 3.64
CA LEU A 307 -15.36 10.13 3.20
C LEU A 307 -14.21 9.98 4.18
N THR A 308 -13.41 8.93 3.97
CA THR A 308 -12.17 8.72 4.71
C THR A 308 -11.12 9.68 4.14
N PRO A 309 -10.46 10.51 4.96
CA PRO A 309 -9.38 11.34 4.44
C PRO A 309 -8.32 10.45 3.83
N THR A 310 -7.71 10.96 2.76
CA THR A 310 -6.61 10.28 2.08
C THR A 310 -5.53 9.90 3.07
N TRP A 311 -4.81 8.80 2.81
CA TRP A 311 -3.69 8.37 3.66
C TRP A 311 -2.63 9.49 3.80
N LEU A 312 -2.58 10.36 2.80
CA LEU A 312 -1.78 11.59 2.72
C LEU A 312 -2.21 12.69 3.71
N ARG A 313 -3.39 12.57 4.34
CA ARG A 313 -4.04 13.49 5.28
C ARG A 313 -4.60 12.73 6.49
N ALA A 314 -3.80 11.81 7.03
CA ALA A 314 -4.15 10.91 8.13
C ALA A 314 -4.48 11.63 9.47
N ASP A 315 -4.38 12.96 9.52
CA ASP A 315 -4.70 13.82 10.66
C ASP A 315 -6.19 14.20 10.77
N ARG A 316 -7.01 13.90 9.74
CA ARG A 316 -8.44 14.25 9.74
C ARG A 316 -9.34 13.10 10.16
N THR A 317 -10.50 13.45 10.72
CA THR A 317 -11.58 12.50 11.03
C THR A 317 -12.34 12.14 9.76
N SER A 318 -12.75 10.87 9.63
CA SER A 318 -13.64 10.42 8.55
C SER A 318 -14.97 11.18 8.60
N LEU A 319 -15.43 11.67 7.45
CA LEU A 319 -16.70 12.36 7.30
C LEU A 319 -17.74 11.40 6.73
N ARG A 320 -18.99 11.48 7.21
CA ARG A 320 -20.10 10.63 6.78
C ARG A 320 -21.21 11.49 6.16
N LEU A 321 -21.61 11.16 4.93
CA LEU A 321 -22.84 11.66 4.30
C LEU A 321 -23.89 10.53 4.36
N ASP A 322 -25.09 10.83 4.81
CA ASP A 322 -26.12 9.81 5.07
C ASP A 322 -27.41 10.17 4.31
N PHE A 323 -27.49 9.74 3.06
CA PHE A 323 -28.60 9.93 2.13
C PHE A 323 -29.86 9.17 2.55
N ALA A 324 -29.80 8.25 3.51
CA ALA A 324 -31.02 7.67 4.09
C ALA A 324 -31.87 8.76 4.80
N GLN A 325 -31.23 9.85 5.21
CA GLN A 325 -31.86 11.03 5.81
C GLN A 325 -32.41 12.03 4.79
N VAL A 326 -32.19 11.77 3.49
CA VAL A 326 -32.80 12.51 2.39
C VAL A 326 -34.09 11.80 1.98
N PRO A 327 -35.20 12.54 1.72
CA PRO A 327 -36.43 11.93 1.22
C PRO A 327 -36.20 11.04 0.01
N GLN A 328 -36.90 9.90 -0.05
CA GLN A 328 -36.71 8.89 -1.10
C GLN A 328 -36.83 9.47 -2.51
N ALA A 329 -37.79 10.38 -2.73
CA ALA A 329 -38.00 11.06 -4.01
C ALA A 329 -36.81 11.92 -4.48
N TYR A 330 -35.88 12.28 -3.60
CA TYR A 330 -34.76 13.18 -3.89
C TYR A 330 -33.38 12.54 -3.68
N ARG A 331 -33.31 11.24 -3.33
CA ARG A 331 -32.04 10.59 -3.00
C ARG A 331 -31.08 10.53 -4.18
N ASP A 332 -31.56 10.10 -5.33
CA ASP A 332 -30.69 9.92 -6.51
C ASP A 332 -30.17 11.27 -7.02
N THR A 333 -31.01 12.30 -7.03
CA THR A 333 -30.61 13.67 -7.39
C THR A 333 -29.61 14.26 -6.40
N ALA A 334 -29.82 14.05 -5.09
CA ALA A 334 -28.86 14.48 -4.08
C ALA A 334 -27.52 13.74 -4.25
N LYS A 335 -27.55 12.43 -4.50
CA LYS A 335 -26.34 11.63 -4.77
C LYS A 335 -25.59 12.16 -5.99
N LEU A 336 -26.28 12.49 -7.09
CA LEU A 336 -25.66 13.10 -8.27
C LEU A 336 -24.99 14.45 -7.96
N LEU A 337 -25.68 15.33 -7.24
CA LEU A 337 -25.12 16.62 -6.84
C LEU A 337 -23.85 16.44 -6.00
N PHE A 338 -23.91 15.61 -4.96
CA PHE A 338 -22.77 15.40 -4.07
C PHE A 338 -21.65 14.60 -4.73
N TYR A 339 -21.95 13.75 -5.71
CA TYR A 339 -20.96 13.13 -6.57
C TYR A 339 -20.22 14.20 -7.40
N ALA A 340 -20.95 15.05 -8.13
CA ALA A 340 -20.37 16.13 -8.93
C ALA A 340 -19.50 17.10 -8.10
N LEU A 341 -19.95 17.42 -6.88
CA LEU A 341 -19.20 18.25 -5.93
C LEU A 341 -17.93 17.56 -5.40
N LEU A 342 -17.90 16.22 -5.35
CA LEU A 342 -16.72 15.44 -4.92
C LEU A 342 -15.77 15.15 -6.08
N THR A 343 -16.26 15.09 -7.31
CA THR A 343 -15.45 14.87 -8.52
C THR A 343 -14.92 16.17 -9.15
N GLU A 344 -15.18 17.32 -8.51
CA GLU A 344 -14.76 18.66 -8.95
C GLU A 344 -15.08 18.95 -10.42
N ASP A 345 -16.36 18.81 -10.77
CA ASP A 345 -16.92 19.38 -12.00
C ASP A 345 -17.46 20.80 -11.71
N THR A 346 -16.63 21.64 -11.08
CA THR A 346 -16.98 23.04 -10.79
C THR A 346 -16.94 23.83 -12.10
N PRO A 347 -17.96 24.65 -12.41
CA PRO A 347 -17.95 25.50 -13.59
C PRO A 347 -16.68 26.38 -13.65
N PRO A 348 -16.18 26.72 -14.86
CA PRO A 348 -15.01 27.56 -15.02
C PRO A 348 -15.17 28.89 -14.25
N GLY A 349 -14.29 29.14 -13.26
CA GLY A 349 -14.27 30.37 -12.47
C GLY A 349 -14.62 30.23 -10.98
N GLU A 350 -15.02 29.04 -10.52
CA GLU A 350 -15.31 28.79 -9.10
C GLU A 350 -14.18 28.06 -8.36
N GLU A 351 -13.94 28.41 -7.09
CA GLU A 351 -12.96 27.73 -6.25
C GLU A 351 -13.43 26.31 -5.88
N PRO A 352 -12.55 25.29 -5.95
CA PRO A 352 -12.90 23.92 -5.57
C PRO A 352 -13.44 23.82 -4.14
N ILE A 353 -14.60 23.18 -3.98
CA ILE A 353 -15.27 23.05 -2.69
C ILE A 353 -14.50 22.06 -1.79
N THR A 354 -14.06 22.50 -0.61
CA THR A 354 -13.37 21.61 0.34
C THR A 354 -14.30 20.49 0.84
N ILE A 355 -13.77 19.30 1.14
CA ILE A 355 -14.56 18.17 1.70
C ILE A 355 -15.32 18.57 2.99
N SER A 356 -14.75 19.45 3.82
CA SER A 356 -15.44 20.04 4.97
C SER A 356 -16.66 20.87 4.57
N SER A 357 -16.54 21.66 3.50
CA SER A 357 -17.64 22.42 2.93
C SER A 357 -18.70 21.49 2.34
N VAL A 358 -18.32 20.38 1.69
CA VAL A 358 -19.26 19.38 1.15
C VAL A 358 -20.19 18.82 2.24
N ARG A 359 -19.69 18.52 3.45
CA ARG A 359 -20.55 18.08 4.58
C ARG A 359 -21.51 19.18 5.05
N THR A 360 -21.04 20.43 5.09
CA THR A 360 -21.89 21.57 5.43
C THR A 360 -23.00 21.74 4.40
N TYR A 361 -22.68 21.67 3.10
CA TYR A 361 -23.66 21.69 2.01
C TYR A 361 -24.63 20.52 2.10
N PHE A 362 -24.18 19.30 2.44
CA PHE A 362 -25.04 18.14 2.65
C PHE A 362 -26.10 18.40 3.73
N THR A 363 -25.70 19.03 4.82
CA THR A 363 -26.62 19.39 5.91
C THR A 363 -27.68 20.39 5.42
N CYS A 364 -27.28 21.40 4.66
CA CYS A 364 -28.18 22.41 4.10
C CYS A 364 -29.14 21.83 3.05
N VAL A 365 -28.64 21.04 2.10
CA VAL A 365 -29.44 20.39 1.05
C VAL A 365 -30.44 19.41 1.66
N ARG A 366 -30.03 18.62 2.66
CA ARG A 366 -30.95 17.75 3.41
C ARG A 366 -32.11 18.53 4.03
N HIS A 367 -31.83 19.66 4.71
CA HIS A 367 -32.88 20.48 5.33
C HIS A 367 -33.82 21.08 4.28
N LEU A 368 -33.28 21.55 3.14
CA LEU A 368 -34.06 22.08 2.04
C LEU A 368 -35.00 21.01 1.45
N LEU A 369 -34.49 19.81 1.18
CA LEU A 369 -35.27 18.72 0.58
C LEU A 369 -36.35 18.19 1.54
N LEU A 370 -36.07 18.15 2.84
CA LEU A 370 -37.07 17.83 3.87
C LEU A 370 -38.19 18.88 3.91
N TRP A 371 -37.84 20.17 3.84
CA TRP A 371 -38.82 21.25 3.76
C TRP A 371 -39.67 21.17 2.47
N ALA A 372 -39.04 20.93 1.32
CA ALA A 372 -39.72 20.83 0.03
C ALA A 372 -40.72 19.66 -0.02
N GLN A 373 -40.39 18.51 0.59
CA GLN A 373 -41.32 17.40 0.72
C GLN A 373 -42.53 17.76 1.59
N GLY A 374 -42.31 18.45 2.72
CA GLY A 374 -43.39 18.90 3.61
C GLY A 374 -44.30 19.97 3.00
N ALA A 375 -43.78 20.76 2.06
CA ALA A 375 -44.52 21.83 1.38
C ALA A 375 -45.31 21.38 0.14
N GLY A 376 -45.17 20.12 -0.29
CA GLY A 376 -45.89 19.58 -1.45
C GLY A 376 -45.49 20.20 -2.81
N ALA A 377 -44.28 20.74 -2.92
CA ALA A 377 -43.83 21.40 -4.13
C ALA A 377 -43.52 20.38 -5.25
N PRO A 378 -44.16 20.44 -6.43
CA PRO A 378 -43.76 19.66 -7.59
C PRO A 378 -42.51 20.25 -8.25
N TRP A 379 -41.55 19.41 -8.64
CA TRP A 379 -40.35 19.84 -9.37
C TRP A 379 -40.59 19.78 -10.89
N PRO A 380 -40.04 20.72 -11.69
CA PRO A 380 -40.12 20.64 -13.14
C PRO A 380 -39.30 19.45 -13.66
N SER A 381 -39.94 18.64 -14.49
CA SER A 381 -39.39 17.47 -15.20
C SER A 381 -38.27 17.83 -16.15
#